data_AF-A0A519NVV0-F1
#
_entry.id   AF-A0A519NVV0-F1
#
_cell.length_a   1.000
_cell.length_b   1.000
_cell.length_c   1.000
_cell.angle_alpha   90.00
_cell.angle_beta   90.00
_cell.angle_gamma   90.00
#
_symmetry.space_group_name_H-M   'P 1'
#
loop_
_entity.id
_entity.type
_entity.pdbx_description
1 polymer ?
#
loop_
_entity_poly.entity_id
_entity_poly.type
_entity_poly.pdbx_seq_one_letter_code
_entity_poly.pdbx_strand_id
1 'polypeptide(L)'
;MHRTLIAAAAVCALALAACSGEGGSGARAGVWAAGSSTVFPFATRVAENFARLNGGAAPRVEALGTGGGIKAFCSGVGPQTPDIANASRPMKKSEFEDCRKNGVTDIVELMIGFDGIVIATARTGNSFNFELNDLYEGLGKTVPGPNGT
;
A
#
# COMPACT_ATOMS: atom_id res chain seq x y z
N MET A 1 51.89 35.59 -5.53
CA MET A 1 50.83 35.51 -6.57
C MET A 1 50.48 34.08 -6.96
N HIS A 2 51.44 33.16 -7.12
CA HIS A 2 51.14 31.75 -7.45
C HIS A 2 50.42 30.96 -6.33
N ARG A 3 50.76 31.19 -5.05
CA ARG A 3 50.14 30.48 -3.91
C ARG A 3 48.68 30.88 -3.65
N THR A 4 48.31 32.12 -3.97
CA THR A 4 46.93 32.62 -3.86
C THR A 4 46.04 32.13 -5.01
N LEU A 5 46.61 31.90 -6.21
CA LEU A 5 45.88 31.32 -7.34
C LEU A 5 45.56 29.83 -7.14
N ILE A 6 46.47 29.07 -6.51
CA ILE A 6 46.27 27.65 -6.20
C ILE A 6 45.17 27.46 -5.13
N ALA A 7 45.11 28.35 -4.13
CA ALA A 7 44.07 28.31 -3.10
C ALA A 7 42.67 28.62 -3.66
N ALA A 8 42.56 29.57 -4.59
CA ALA A 8 41.28 29.91 -5.24
C ALA A 8 40.75 28.79 -6.15
N ALA A 9 41.64 28.09 -6.86
CA ALA A 9 41.27 26.95 -7.70
C ALA A 9 40.78 25.74 -6.88
N ALA A 10 41.41 25.47 -5.72
CA ALA A 10 41.00 24.38 -4.83
C ALA A 10 39.61 24.61 -4.20
N VAL A 11 39.28 25.85 -3.84
CA VAL A 11 37.96 26.22 -3.29
C VAL A 11 36.86 26.10 -4.35
N CYS A 12 37.14 26.47 -5.60
CA CYS A 12 36.19 26.27 -6.70
C CYS A 12 35.97 24.78 -7.03
N ALA A 13 37.00 23.94 -6.95
CA ALA A 13 36.88 22.50 -7.17
C ALA A 13 36.04 21.81 -6.09
N LEU A 14 36.15 22.23 -4.82
CA LEU A 14 35.27 21.74 -3.75
C LEU A 14 33.82 22.25 -3.89
N ALA A 15 33.61 23.46 -4.41
CA ALA A 15 32.28 23.99 -4.67
C ALA A 15 31.56 23.26 -5.82
N LEU A 16 32.27 22.83 -6.87
CA LEU A 16 31.68 22.02 -7.94
C LEU A 16 31.41 20.56 -7.51
N ALA A 17 32.21 19.99 -6.60
CA ALA A 17 31.96 18.66 -6.03
C ALA A 17 30.74 18.62 -5.09
N ALA A 18 30.34 19.78 -4.52
CA ALA A 18 29.11 19.92 -3.76
C ALA A 18 27.85 20.05 -4.65
N CYS A 19 28.02 20.31 -5.96
CA CYS A 19 26.94 20.39 -6.93
C CYS A 19 26.82 19.14 -7.83
N SER A 20 27.71 18.16 -7.70
CA SER A 20 27.63 16.87 -8.42
C SER A 20 26.79 15.81 -7.69
N GLY A 21 26.15 16.16 -6.59
CA GLY A 21 25.07 15.36 -6.00
C GLY A 21 23.78 15.59 -6.77
N GLU A 22 23.66 14.91 -7.91
CA GLU A 22 22.44 14.63 -8.67
C GLU A 22 21.17 15.34 -8.17
N GLY A 23 20.87 16.48 -8.80
CA GLY A 23 19.56 17.11 -8.81
C GLY A 23 18.53 16.28 -9.58
N GLY A 24 18.39 15.00 -9.24
CA GLY A 24 17.22 14.21 -9.58
C GLY A 24 16.17 14.45 -8.52
N SER A 25 15.09 15.16 -8.88
CA SER A 25 13.83 15.10 -8.14
C SER A 25 13.60 13.63 -7.76
N GLY A 26 13.60 13.33 -6.46
CA GLY A 26 13.56 11.97 -5.92
C GLY A 26 12.20 11.31 -6.12
N ALA A 27 11.57 11.44 -7.28
CA ALA A 27 10.36 10.74 -7.63
C ALA A 27 10.71 9.29 -7.95
N ARG A 28 10.04 8.36 -7.24
CA ARG A 28 10.11 6.93 -7.55
C ARG A 28 9.60 6.67 -8.96
N ALA A 29 10.25 5.76 -9.68
CA ALA A 29 9.77 5.33 -10.99
C ALA A 29 8.57 4.38 -10.84
N GLY A 30 7.45 4.68 -11.50
CA GLY A 30 6.24 3.85 -11.55
C GLY A 30 5.27 4.08 -10.38
N VAL A 31 4.16 3.33 -10.36
CA VAL A 31 3.10 3.37 -9.32
C VAL A 31 3.27 2.20 -8.34
N TRP A 32 2.89 2.39 -7.07
CA TRP A 32 3.09 1.41 -6.00
C TRP A 32 1.82 1.32 -5.18
N ALA A 33 1.28 0.11 -5.17
CA ALA A 33 0.16 -0.26 -4.35
C ALA A 33 0.59 -1.25 -3.26
N ALA A 34 0.10 -1.07 -2.05
CA ALA A 34 0.31 -2.02 -0.96
C ALA A 34 -0.98 -2.24 -0.17
N GLY A 35 -1.22 -3.46 0.30
CA GLY A 35 -2.32 -3.73 1.23
C GLY A 35 -2.93 -5.12 1.16
N SER A 36 -4.26 -5.20 1.01
CA SER A 36 -5.04 -6.43 1.16
C SER A 36 -4.49 -7.59 0.33
N SER A 37 -4.30 -8.75 0.98
CA SER A 37 -3.96 -10.00 0.31
C SER A 37 -5.10 -10.55 -0.55
N THR A 38 -6.35 -10.18 -0.28
CA THR A 38 -7.49 -10.59 -1.13
C THR A 38 -7.55 -9.79 -2.43
N VAL A 39 -7.10 -8.53 -2.39
CA VAL A 39 -7.05 -7.64 -3.58
C VAL A 39 -5.75 -7.85 -4.37
N PHE A 40 -4.70 -8.37 -3.73
CA PHE A 40 -3.37 -8.53 -4.32
C PHE A 40 -3.36 -9.24 -5.68
N PRO A 41 -4.00 -10.42 -5.88
CA PRO A 41 -3.96 -11.10 -7.17
C PRO A 41 -4.60 -10.27 -8.30
N PHE A 42 -5.70 -9.57 -8.00
CA PHE A 42 -6.38 -8.70 -8.96
C PHE A 42 -5.52 -7.49 -9.32
N ALA A 43 -4.98 -6.79 -8.31
CA ALA A 43 -4.14 -5.62 -8.50
C ALA A 43 -2.84 -5.95 -9.28
N THR A 44 -2.22 -7.10 -9.00
CA THR A 44 -1.05 -7.58 -9.74
C THR A 44 -1.41 -7.81 -11.22
N ARG A 45 -2.54 -8.44 -11.51
CA ARG A 45 -2.99 -8.64 -12.89
C ARG A 45 -3.22 -7.32 -13.64
N VAL A 46 -3.78 -6.32 -12.96
CA VAL A 46 -3.95 -4.97 -13.51
C VAL A 46 -2.58 -4.32 -13.79
N ALA A 47 -1.63 -4.42 -12.86
CA ALA A 47 -0.28 -3.88 -13.03
C ALA A 47 0.47 -4.51 -14.23
N GLU A 48 0.39 -5.83 -14.39
CA GLU A 48 0.95 -6.54 -15.55
C GLU A 48 0.27 -6.11 -16.86
N ASN A 49 -1.05 -5.95 -16.85
CA ASN A 49 -1.79 -5.48 -18.02
C ASN A 49 -1.40 -4.05 -18.40
N PHE A 50 -1.24 -3.18 -17.41
CA PHE A 50 -0.78 -1.82 -17.62
C PHE A 50 0.60 -1.78 -18.29
N ALA A 51 1.56 -2.57 -17.80
CA ALA A 51 2.88 -2.66 -18.41
C ALA A 51 2.84 -3.18 -19.85
N ARG A 52 2.02 -4.21 -20.11
CA ARG A 52 1.89 -4.77 -21.46
C ARG A 52 1.31 -3.79 -22.46
N LEU A 53 0.35 -2.95 -22.04
CA LEU A 53 -0.33 -2.00 -22.92
C LEU A 53 0.46 -0.71 -23.15
N ASN A 54 1.18 -0.23 -22.13
CA ASN A 54 1.86 1.06 -22.18
C ASN A 54 3.37 0.96 -22.41
N GLY A 55 3.95 -0.25 -22.32
CA GLY A 55 5.39 -0.46 -22.29
C GLY A 55 6.01 -0.05 -20.94
N GLY A 56 7.16 -0.64 -20.61
CA GLY A 56 7.91 -0.33 -19.38
C GLY A 56 7.63 -1.30 -18.21
N ALA A 57 8.10 -0.91 -17.02
CA ALA A 57 8.00 -1.74 -15.82
C ALA A 57 6.58 -1.74 -15.25
N ALA A 58 6.13 -2.89 -14.75
CA ALA A 58 4.86 -2.99 -14.05
C ALA A 58 4.87 -2.19 -12.75
N PRO A 59 3.75 -1.55 -12.38
CA PRO A 59 3.55 -1.03 -11.04
C PRO A 59 3.89 -2.07 -9.97
N ARG A 60 4.54 -1.63 -8.89
CA ARG A 60 4.86 -2.47 -7.74
C ARG A 60 3.58 -2.74 -6.97
N VAL A 61 3.30 -4.00 -6.65
CA VAL A 61 2.14 -4.40 -5.84
C VAL A 61 2.63 -5.29 -4.70
N GLU A 62 2.21 -5.00 -3.46
CA GLU A 62 2.63 -5.75 -2.27
C GLU A 62 1.45 -6.15 -1.37
N ALA A 63 1.49 -7.39 -0.87
CA ALA A 63 0.51 -7.91 0.08
C ALA A 63 1.01 -7.71 1.51
N LEU A 64 0.47 -6.71 2.21
CA LEU A 64 0.77 -6.39 3.62
C LEU A 64 -0.45 -6.61 4.55
N GLY A 65 -1.59 -7.01 3.99
CA GLY A 65 -2.89 -6.95 4.64
C GLY A 65 -3.44 -5.51 4.68
N THR A 66 -4.76 -5.35 4.77
CA THR A 66 -5.41 -4.02 4.67
C THR A 66 -4.85 -3.01 5.68
N GLY A 67 -4.71 -3.40 6.95
CA GLY A 67 -4.16 -2.51 7.98
C GLY A 67 -2.68 -2.15 7.75
N GLY A 68 -1.88 -3.12 7.31
CA GLY A 68 -0.46 -2.89 7.00
C GLY A 68 -0.26 -1.97 5.81
N GLY A 69 -1.03 -2.15 4.74
CA GLY A 69 -1.02 -1.29 3.55
C GLY A 69 -1.43 0.13 3.85
N ILE A 70 -2.55 0.32 4.59
CA ILE A 70 -2.99 1.64 5.01
C ILE A 70 -1.94 2.31 5.90
N LYS A 71 -1.34 1.58 6.85
CA LYS A 71 -0.27 2.14 7.69
C LYS A 71 0.94 2.60 6.86
N ALA A 72 1.36 1.81 5.88
CA ALA A 72 2.47 2.16 4.99
C ALA A 72 2.14 3.40 4.13
N PHE A 73 0.95 3.42 3.51
CA PHE A 73 0.43 4.56 2.76
C PHE A 73 0.36 5.84 3.62
N CYS A 74 -0.14 5.72 4.84
CA CYS A 74 -0.31 6.83 5.78
C CYS A 74 0.97 7.25 6.50
N SER A 75 2.13 6.69 6.14
CA SER A 75 3.42 7.09 6.73
C SER A 75 3.98 8.40 6.15
N GLY A 76 3.35 8.95 5.11
CA GLY A 76 3.70 10.22 4.50
C GLY A 76 3.49 10.24 3.00
N VAL A 77 3.84 11.35 2.35
CA VAL A 77 3.81 11.50 0.89
C VAL A 77 5.24 11.49 0.35
N GLY A 78 5.50 10.66 -0.65
CA GLY A 78 6.77 10.70 -1.38
C GLY A 78 7.22 9.35 -1.90
N PRO A 79 8.46 9.27 -2.41
CA PRO A 79 8.99 8.06 -3.06
C PRO A 79 9.11 6.83 -2.16
N GLN A 80 9.10 7.02 -0.84
CA GLN A 80 9.30 5.97 0.15
C GLN A 80 7.99 5.40 0.71
N THR A 81 6.85 5.92 0.27
CA THR A 81 5.53 5.45 0.70
C THR A 81 4.71 4.96 -0.49
N PRO A 82 3.77 4.01 -0.31
CA PRO A 82 2.86 3.60 -1.35
C PRO A 82 2.02 4.77 -1.86
N ASP A 83 1.72 4.76 -3.16
CA ASP A 83 0.80 5.72 -3.77
C ASP A 83 -0.67 5.28 -3.58
N ILE A 84 -0.89 3.97 -3.41
CA ILE A 84 -2.22 3.36 -3.31
C ILE A 84 -2.25 2.37 -2.13
N ALA A 85 -3.27 2.50 -1.27
CA ALA A 85 -3.60 1.51 -0.25
C ALA A 85 -4.72 0.59 -0.75
N ASN A 86 -4.39 -0.64 -1.17
CA ASN A 86 -5.42 -1.62 -1.54
C ASN A 86 -6.08 -2.17 -0.29
N ALA A 87 -7.42 -2.22 -0.25
CA ALA A 87 -8.16 -2.57 0.94
C ALA A 87 -9.36 -3.49 0.64
N SER A 88 -9.57 -4.48 1.50
CA SER A 88 -10.78 -5.35 1.48
C SER A 88 -11.88 -4.87 2.43
N ARG A 89 -11.66 -3.73 3.08
CA ARG A 89 -12.63 -3.06 3.96
C ARG A 89 -12.36 -1.55 3.96
N PRO A 90 -13.35 -0.72 4.32
CA PRO A 90 -13.16 0.73 4.41
C PRO A 90 -12.06 1.13 5.40
N MET A 91 -11.43 2.28 5.16
CA MET A 91 -10.47 2.86 6.11
C MET A 91 -11.17 3.16 7.44
N LYS A 92 -10.53 2.82 8.57
CA LYS A 92 -11.06 3.18 9.89
C LYS A 92 -10.84 4.66 10.14
N LYS A 93 -11.73 5.28 10.92
CA LYS A 93 -11.55 6.68 11.35
C LYS A 93 -10.17 6.93 11.98
N SER A 94 -9.71 6.04 12.86
CA SER A 94 -8.40 6.18 13.50
C SER A 94 -7.24 6.16 12.50
N GLU A 95 -7.33 5.31 11.47
CA GLU A 95 -6.31 5.23 10.43
C GLU A 95 -6.30 6.52 9.61
N PHE A 96 -7.47 7.01 9.21
CA PHE A 96 -7.61 8.27 8.46
C PHE A 96 -7.00 9.45 9.22
N GLU A 97 -7.26 9.57 10.52
CA GLU A 97 -6.65 10.63 11.33
C GLU A 97 -5.13 10.48 11.42
N ASP A 98 -4.60 9.25 11.46
CA ASP A 98 -3.16 9.03 11.44
C ASP A 98 -2.53 9.44 10.10
N CYS A 99 -3.21 9.20 8.98
CA CYS A 99 -2.78 9.69 7.67
C CYS A 99 -2.68 11.22 7.66
N ARG A 100 -3.71 11.91 8.17
CA ARG A 100 -3.74 13.38 8.25
C ARG A 100 -2.62 13.95 9.11
N LYS A 101 -2.33 13.34 10.26
CA LYS A 101 -1.19 13.74 11.11
C LYS A 101 0.14 13.65 10.38
N ASN A 102 0.27 12.70 9.44
CA ASN A 102 1.47 12.48 8.65
C ASN A 102 1.45 13.21 7.30
N GLY A 103 0.54 14.16 7.11
CA GLY A 103 0.47 15.01 5.91
C GLY A 103 -0.19 14.35 4.70
N VAL A 104 -0.81 13.18 4.85
CA VAL A 104 -1.60 12.51 3.81
C VAL A 104 -3.05 12.95 3.96
N THR A 105 -3.42 14.08 3.36
CA THR A 105 -4.72 14.73 3.56
C THR A 105 -5.72 14.53 2.43
N ASP A 106 -5.24 14.42 1.19
CA ASP A 106 -6.08 14.36 -0.01
C ASP A 106 -6.34 12.92 -0.42
N ILE A 107 -6.94 12.14 0.49
CA ILE A 107 -7.23 10.72 0.28
C ILE A 107 -8.54 10.56 -0.48
N VAL A 108 -8.51 9.78 -1.55
CA VAL A 108 -9.71 9.40 -2.32
C VAL A 108 -9.96 7.91 -2.14
N GLU A 109 -11.17 7.56 -1.71
CA GLU A 109 -11.62 6.17 -1.63
C GLU A 109 -12.35 5.78 -2.93
N LEU A 110 -11.91 4.68 -3.55
CA LEU A 110 -12.48 4.15 -4.78
C LEU A 110 -12.93 2.70 -4.56
N MET A 111 -14.23 2.46 -4.72
CA MET A 111 -14.78 1.11 -4.70
C MET A 111 -14.55 0.44 -6.06
N ILE A 112 -13.71 -0.61 -6.09
CA ILE A 112 -13.34 -1.32 -7.32
C ILE A 112 -14.13 -2.62 -7.52
N GLY A 113 -14.85 -3.10 -6.51
CA GLY A 113 -15.63 -4.33 -6.59
C GLY A 113 -16.12 -4.83 -5.23
N PHE A 114 -16.84 -5.94 -5.27
CA PHE A 114 -17.32 -6.68 -4.10
C PHE A 114 -16.58 -8.02 -4.01
N ASP A 115 -16.24 -8.42 -2.78
CA ASP A 115 -15.58 -9.70 -2.51
C ASP A 115 -16.62 -10.79 -2.19
N GLY A 116 -16.35 -12.01 -2.65
CA GLY A 116 -17.20 -13.18 -2.40
C GLY A 116 -16.50 -14.13 -1.44
N ILE A 117 -17.12 -14.38 -0.29
CA ILE A 117 -16.61 -15.37 0.67
C ILE A 117 -17.25 -16.72 0.39
N VAL A 118 -16.41 -17.74 0.24
CA VAL A 118 -16.84 -19.13 0.05
C VAL A 118 -16.37 -19.98 1.22
N ILE A 119 -17.23 -20.88 1.67
CA ILE A 119 -16.86 -21.91 2.65
C ILE A 119 -16.43 -23.15 1.88
N ALA A 120 -15.16 -23.53 2.01
CA ALA A 120 -14.60 -24.70 1.38
C ALA A 120 -14.27 -25.77 2.42
N THR A 121 -14.60 -27.02 2.12
CA THR A 121 -14.24 -28.18 2.95
C THR A 121 -13.30 -29.11 2.18
N ALA A 122 -12.58 -29.95 2.92
CA ALA A 122 -11.72 -30.96 2.31
C ALA A 122 -12.58 -31.94 1.48
N ARG A 123 -12.05 -32.40 0.34
CA ARG A 123 -12.76 -33.34 -0.55
C ARG A 123 -13.18 -34.65 0.13
N THR A 124 -12.43 -35.08 1.14
CA THR A 124 -12.68 -36.28 1.94
C THR A 124 -13.32 -35.95 3.30
N GLY A 125 -13.70 -34.69 3.51
CA GLY A 125 -14.31 -34.22 4.75
C GLY A 125 -15.81 -34.49 4.79
N ASN A 126 -16.41 -34.18 5.93
CA ASN A 126 -17.86 -34.25 6.11
C ASN A 126 -18.57 -33.22 5.21
N SER A 127 -19.80 -33.55 4.83
CA SER A 127 -20.71 -32.57 4.23
C SER A 127 -21.30 -31.69 5.33
N PHE A 128 -21.43 -30.40 5.06
CA PHE A 128 -22.04 -29.43 5.95
C PHE A 128 -23.17 -28.71 5.23
N ASN A 129 -24.26 -28.46 5.93
CA ASN A 129 -25.35 -27.60 5.48
C ASN A 129 -25.35 -26.34 6.34
N PHE A 130 -24.33 -25.49 6.17
CA PHE A 130 -24.19 -24.28 6.97
C PHE A 130 -25.32 -23.30 6.66
N GLU A 131 -25.95 -22.80 7.71
CA GLU A 131 -26.77 -21.60 7.67
C GLU A 131 -25.94 -20.37 8.03
N LEU A 132 -26.45 -19.18 7.67
CA LEU A 132 -25.74 -17.94 7.97
C LEU A 132 -25.53 -17.75 9.47
N ASN A 133 -26.47 -18.22 10.29
CA ASN A 133 -26.38 -18.13 11.74
C ASN A 133 -25.23 -18.99 12.30
N ASP A 134 -25.02 -20.20 11.76
CA ASP A 134 -23.90 -21.06 12.16
C ASP A 134 -22.56 -20.37 11.92
N LEU A 135 -22.43 -19.68 10.76
CA LEU A 135 -21.21 -18.96 10.40
C LEU A 135 -21.02 -17.72 11.26
N TYR A 136 -22.10 -16.97 11.53
CA TYR A 136 -22.05 -15.79 12.38
C TYR A 136 -21.66 -16.16 13.81
N GLU A 137 -22.29 -17.17 14.40
CA GLU A 137 -21.99 -17.63 15.75
C GLU A 137 -20.59 -18.26 15.87
N GLY A 138 -20.10 -18.90 14.80
CA GLY A 138 -18.75 -19.48 14.78
C GLY A 138 -17.62 -18.45 14.62
N LEU A 139 -17.86 -17.32 13.95
CA LEU A 139 -16.83 -16.33 13.60
C LEU A 139 -16.97 -14.99 14.32
N GLY A 140 -18.15 -14.69 14.85
CA GLY A 140 -18.48 -13.43 15.48
C GLY A 140 -17.59 -13.17 16.70
N LYS A 141 -17.01 -11.97 16.77
CA LYS A 141 -16.29 -11.53 17.98
C LYS A 141 -17.22 -11.49 19.20
N THR A 142 -18.50 -11.24 18.97
CA THR A 142 -19.56 -11.20 19.97
C THR A 142 -20.77 -11.89 19.39
N VAL A 143 -21.33 -12.84 20.15
CA VAL A 143 -22.47 -13.66 19.75
C VAL A 143 -23.52 -13.61 20.85
N PRO A 144 -24.80 -13.83 20.55
CA PRO A 144 -25.84 -13.88 21.57
C PRO A 144 -25.51 -14.95 22.61
N GLY A 145 -25.55 -14.58 23.88
CA GLY A 145 -25.46 -15.52 24.99
C GLY A 145 -26.70 -16.41 25.09
N PRO A 146 -26.73 -17.35 26.05
CA PRO A 146 -27.82 -18.33 26.20
C PRO A 146 -29.24 -17.73 26.28
N ASN A 147 -29.35 -16.45 26.64
CA ASN A 147 -30.62 -15.71 26.79
C ASN A 147 -30.85 -14.68 25.68
N GLY A 148 -30.10 -14.73 24.57
CA GLY A 148 -30.20 -13.76 23.48
C GLY A 148 -29.56 -12.39 23.78
N THR A 149 -28.74 -12.30 24.82
CA THR A 149 -27.99 -11.10 25.23
C THR A 149 -26.54 -11.15 24.81
#